data_AF-A0A7Y5LXI0-F1
#
_entry.id   AF-A0A7Y5LXI0-F1
#
_cell.length_a   1.000
_cell.length_b   1.000
_cell.length_c   1.000
_cell.angle_alpha   90.00
_cell.angle_beta   90.00
_cell.angle_gamma   90.00
#
_symmetry.space_group_name_H-M   'P 1'
#
loop_
_entity.id
_entity.type
_entity.pdbx_description
1 polymer ?
#
loop_
_entity_poly.entity_id
_entity_poly.type
_entity_poly.pdbx_seq_one_letter_code
_entity_poly.pdbx_strand_id
1 'polypeptide(L)'
;MTLPALLLLLFADIIHLKDGRVWNGEIVEEQAERVRVRLPKGAVWVARAEIEKIETTADLRAEYARRSAAAAGAEAHRELARWCRERSLEGEERREWEAVVQAAPDDPEGRKFLGHVRVDGVWMSAADAARARGLVERDGALIM
;
A
#
# COMPACT_ATOMS: atom_id res chain seq x y z
N MET A 1 -20.26 -26.91 8.35
CA MET A 1 -18.79 -26.81 8.28
C MET A 1 -18.43 -25.39 7.85
N THR A 2 -18.32 -24.47 8.81
CA THR A 2 -17.85 -23.11 8.53
C THR A 2 -16.33 -23.16 8.52
N LEU A 3 -15.74 -23.25 7.33
CA LEU A 3 -14.33 -22.96 7.15
C LEU A 3 -14.10 -21.53 7.63
N PRO A 4 -13.17 -21.27 8.57
CA PRO A 4 -12.73 -19.90 8.77
C PRO A 4 -11.94 -19.57 7.51
N ALA A 5 -12.54 -18.80 6.61
CA ALA A 5 -11.77 -18.05 5.63
C ALA A 5 -10.97 -17.02 6.42
N LEU A 6 -9.88 -17.46 7.05
CA LEU A 6 -8.77 -16.62 7.42
C LEU A 6 -8.01 -16.31 6.13
N LEU A 7 -8.70 -15.65 5.20
CA LEU A 7 -8.07 -15.00 4.08
C LEU A 7 -7.63 -13.66 4.64
N LEU A 8 -6.32 -13.51 4.86
CA LEU A 8 -5.72 -12.21 5.07
C LEU A 8 -6.06 -11.35 3.85
N LEU A 9 -7.10 -10.54 4.02
CA LEU A 9 -7.60 -9.62 3.02
C LEU A 9 -6.61 -8.47 2.92
N LEU A 10 -5.69 -8.60 1.97
CA LEU A 10 -4.95 -7.47 1.39
C LEU A 10 -5.79 -6.70 0.36
N PHE A 11 -7.12 -6.89 0.39
CA PHE A 11 -8.05 -6.26 -0.53
C PHE A 11 -9.02 -5.45 0.31
N ALA A 12 -8.86 -4.13 0.25
CA ALA A 12 -9.76 -3.21 0.87
C ALA A 12 -10.32 -2.30 -0.20
N ASP A 13 -11.64 -2.29 -0.32
CA ASP A 13 -12.36 -1.33 -1.11
C ASP A 13 -12.35 0.02 -0.39
N ILE A 14 -12.51 1.09 -1.16
CA ILE A 14 -12.58 2.45 -0.63
C ILE A 14 -14.02 2.94 -0.77
N ILE A 15 -14.69 3.07 0.37
CA ILE A 15 -16.08 3.51 0.44
C ILE A 15 -16.10 4.97 0.88
N HIS A 16 -16.47 5.85 -0.04
CA HIS A 16 -16.69 7.27 0.21
C HIS A 16 -18.14 7.46 0.66
N LEU A 17 -18.32 8.03 1.85
CA LEU A 17 -19.64 8.36 2.40
C LEU A 17 -19.97 9.82 2.15
N LYS A 18 -21.26 10.14 2.01
CA LYS A 18 -21.75 11.50 1.74
C LYS A 18 -21.43 12.51 2.84
N ASP A 19 -21.13 12.04 4.05
CA ASP A 19 -20.70 12.88 5.16
C ASP A 19 -19.19 13.20 5.15
N GLY A 20 -18.48 12.79 4.09
CA GLY A 20 -17.06 13.04 3.87
C GLY A 20 -16.13 12.00 4.50
N ARG A 21 -16.67 10.99 5.20
CA ARG A 21 -15.83 9.88 5.71
C ARG A 21 -15.43 8.95 4.57
N VAL A 22 -14.20 8.47 4.64
CA VAL A 22 -13.68 7.42 3.75
C VAL A 22 -13.39 6.18 4.58
N TRP A 23 -13.99 5.07 4.20
CA TRP A 23 -13.74 3.78 4.82
C TRP A 23 -12.86 2.93 3.91
N ASN A 24 -11.88 2.28 4.52
CA ASN A 24 -11.02 1.31 3.88
C ASN A 24 -11.39 -0.07 4.45
N GLY A 25 -12.04 -0.90 3.63
CA GLY A 25 -12.56 -2.20 4.08
C GLY A 25 -13.15 -3.02 2.94
N GLU A 26 -13.43 -4.29 3.22
CA GLU A 26 -13.96 -5.23 2.24
C GLU A 26 -15.49 -5.24 2.29
N ILE A 27 -16.15 -5.15 1.14
CA ILE A 27 -17.59 -5.42 1.05
C ILE A 27 -17.81 -6.93 1.09
N VAL A 28 -18.37 -7.42 2.19
CA VAL A 28 -18.56 -8.87 2.44
C VAL A 28 -19.97 -9.36 2.15
N GLU A 29 -20.94 -8.44 2.07
CA GLU A 29 -22.33 -8.75 1.78
C GLU A 29 -23.00 -7.55 1.13
N GLU A 30 -23.71 -7.78 0.03
CA GLU A 30 -24.45 -6.74 -0.67
C GLU A 30 -25.93 -7.06 -0.71
N GLN A 31 -26.74 -6.10 -0.25
CA GLN A 31 -28.20 -6.12 -0.35
C GLN A 31 -28.67 -4.92 -1.18
N ALA A 32 -29.95 -4.90 -1.52
CA ALA A 32 -30.53 -3.85 -2.35
C ALA A 32 -30.40 -2.44 -1.71
N GLU A 33 -30.59 -2.32 -0.39
CA GLU A 33 -30.62 -1.02 0.30
C GLU A 33 -29.39 -0.75 1.18
N ARG A 34 -28.56 -1.76 1.42
CA ARG A 34 -27.40 -1.66 2.33
C ARG A 34 -26.29 -2.61 1.93
N VAL A 35 -25.08 -2.30 2.37
CA VAL A 35 -23.91 -3.16 2.20
C VAL A 35 -23.27 -3.39 3.56
N ARG A 36 -22.67 -4.57 3.75
CA ARG A 36 -21.91 -4.92 4.93
C ARG A 36 -20.43 -4.79 4.62
N VAL A 37 -19.77 -3.90 5.33
CA VAL A 37 -18.34 -3.62 5.16
C VAL A 37 -17.57 -4.19 6.35
N ARG A 38 -16.57 -5.02 6.08
CA ARG A 38 -15.60 -5.51 7.07
C ARG A 38 -14.47 -4.49 7.19
N LEU A 39 -14.40 -3.87 8.37
CA LEU A 39 -13.33 -2.95 8.77
C LEU A 39 -12.39 -3.64 9.77
N PRO A 40 -11.20 -3.07 10.07
CA PRO A 40 -10.26 -3.64 11.03
C PRO A 40 -10.85 -3.90 12.42
N LYS A 41 -11.80 -3.06 12.85
CA LYS A 41 -12.44 -3.16 14.18
C LYS A 41 -13.73 -4.00 14.20
N GLY A 42 -14.14 -4.58 13.07
CA GLY A 42 -15.36 -5.36 12.94
C GLY A 42 -16.14 -5.05 11.67
N ALA A 43 -17.28 -5.72 11.49
CA ALA A 43 -18.15 -5.52 10.34
C ALA A 43 -19.32 -4.59 10.67
N VAL A 44 -19.66 -3.69 9.75
CA VAL A 44 -20.71 -2.68 9.92
C VAL A 44 -21.64 -2.67 8.71
N TRP A 45 -22.92 -2.45 8.95
CA TRP A 45 -23.89 -2.19 7.88
C TRP A 45 -23.94 -0.70 7.58
N VAL A 46 -23.94 -0.35 6.30
CA VAL A 46 -24.15 1.02 5.83
C VAL A 46 -25.21 1.02 4.73
N ALA A 47 -26.15 1.97 4.81
CA ALA A 47 -27.18 2.12 3.79
C ALA A 47 -26.55 2.63 2.49
N ARG A 48 -26.99 2.11 1.33
CA ARG A 48 -26.51 2.57 0.03
C ARG A 48 -26.77 4.06 -0.19
N ALA A 49 -27.85 4.59 0.39
CA ALA A 49 -28.18 6.01 0.32
C ALA A 49 -27.11 6.92 0.97
N GLU A 50 -26.31 6.40 1.90
CA GLU A 50 -25.23 7.13 2.59
C GLU A 50 -23.89 7.04 1.84
N ILE A 51 -23.79 6.13 0.86
CA ILE A 51 -22.58 5.92 0.08
C ILE A 51 -22.60 6.87 -1.11
N GLU A 52 -21.52 7.64 -1.24
CA GLU A 52 -21.28 8.50 -2.39
C GLU A 52 -20.62 7.72 -3.53
N LYS A 53 -19.57 6.95 -3.22
CA LYS A 53 -18.79 6.21 -4.20
C LYS A 53 -18.14 4.98 -3.56
N ILE A 54 -18.04 3.90 -4.32
CA ILE A 54 -17.25 2.72 -3.97
C ILE A 54 -16.18 2.58 -5.03
N GLU A 55 -14.92 2.50 -4.61
CA GLU A 55 -13.81 2.09 -5.46
C GLU A 55 -13.41 0.68 -5.05
N THR A 56 -13.79 -0.31 -5.84
CA THR A 56 -13.45 -1.69 -5.54
C THR A 56 -11.98 -1.94 -5.77
N THR A 57 -11.39 -2.89 -5.05
CA THR A 57 -9.99 -3.26 -5.25
C THR A 57 -9.72 -3.73 -6.69
N ALA A 58 -10.70 -4.36 -7.34
CA ALA A 58 -10.60 -4.78 -8.73
C ALA A 58 -10.53 -3.58 -9.69
N ASP A 59 -11.38 -2.58 -9.52
CA ASP A 59 -11.38 -1.36 -10.33
C ASP A 59 -10.08 -0.58 -10.14
N LEU A 60 -9.61 -0.47 -8.89
CA LEU A 60 -8.36 0.19 -8.54
C LEU A 60 -7.16 -0.52 -9.20
N ARG A 61 -7.13 -1.85 -9.21
CA ARG A 61 -6.05 -2.60 -9.88
C ARG A 61 -6.13 -2.53 -11.41
N ALA A 62 -7.32 -2.47 -11.98
CA ALA A 62 -7.48 -2.24 -13.42
C ALA A 62 -6.96 -0.85 -13.82
N GLU A 63 -7.27 0.18 -13.02
CA GLU A 63 -6.77 1.53 -13.21
C GLU A 63 -5.24 1.60 -13.01
N TYR A 64 -4.72 0.92 -12.00
CA TYR A 64 -3.27 0.77 -11.80
C TYR A 64 -2.60 0.19 -13.05
N ALA A 65 -3.11 -0.92 -13.58
CA ALA A 65 -2.52 -1.57 -14.76
C ALA A 65 -2.48 -0.63 -15.96
N ARG A 66 -3.54 0.16 -16.17
CA ARG A 66 -3.59 1.18 -17.23
C ARG A 66 -2.54 2.27 -17.01
N ARG A 67 -2.42 2.81 -15.80
CA ARG A 67 -1.46 3.86 -15.46
C ARG A 67 -0.02 3.37 -15.55
N SER A 68 0.26 2.18 -15.01
CA SER A 68 1.58 1.56 -15.01
C SER A 68 2.07 1.31 -16.43
N ALA A 69 1.20 0.85 -17.34
CA ALA A 69 1.54 0.68 -18.76
C ALA A 69 1.92 1.99 -19.48
N ALA A 70 1.44 3.14 -18.99
CA ALA A 70 1.73 4.46 -19.55
C ALA A 70 2.84 5.21 -18.78
N ALA A 71 3.25 4.72 -17.61
CA ALA A 71 4.25 5.37 -16.78
C ALA A 71 5.63 5.25 -17.43
N ALA A 72 6.31 6.38 -17.58
CA ALA A 72 7.64 6.43 -18.17
C ALA A 72 8.56 7.35 -17.35
N GLY A 73 9.70 6.80 -16.93
CA GLY A 73 10.69 7.53 -16.15
C GLY A 73 10.34 7.68 -14.67
N ALA A 74 11.32 8.13 -13.89
CA ALA A 74 11.24 8.12 -12.43
C ALA A 74 10.07 8.94 -11.88
N GLU A 75 9.76 10.13 -12.41
CA GLU A 75 8.65 10.94 -11.86
C GLU A 75 7.28 10.28 -12.06
N ALA A 76 7.02 9.69 -13.23
CA ALA A 76 5.74 9.02 -13.48
C ALA A 76 5.54 7.84 -12.51
N HIS A 77 6.60 7.07 -12.24
CA HIS A 77 6.56 6.01 -11.23
C HIS A 77 6.39 6.56 -9.81
N ARG A 78 7.00 7.71 -9.46
CA ARG A 78 6.79 8.36 -8.14
C ARG A 78 5.34 8.77 -7.94
N GLU A 79 4.75 9.41 -8.93
CA GLU A 79 3.33 9.81 -8.89
C GLU A 79 2.43 8.58 -8.78
N LEU A 80 2.72 7.52 -9.52
CA LEU A 80 1.94 6.29 -9.47
C LEU A 80 2.10 5.57 -8.13
N ALA A 81 3.30 5.55 -7.54
CA ALA A 81 3.54 4.99 -6.22
C ALA A 81 2.72 5.73 -5.14
N ARG A 82 2.74 7.07 -5.15
CA ARG A 82 1.92 7.90 -4.25
C ARG A 82 0.42 7.65 -4.44
N TRP A 83 -0.03 7.52 -5.69
CA TRP A 83 -1.42 7.19 -5.99
C TRP A 83 -1.82 5.81 -5.43
N CYS A 84 -0.94 4.81 -5.54
CA CYS A 84 -1.14 3.47 -4.97
C CYS A 84 -1.25 3.52 -3.44
N ARG A 85 -0.39 4.33 -2.79
CA ARG A 85 -0.41 4.53 -1.33
C ARG A 85 -1.76 5.05 -0.84
N GLU A 86 -2.28 6.09 -1.48
CA GLU A 86 -3.59 6.68 -1.16
C GLU A 86 -4.72 5.66 -1.28
N ARG A 87 -4.53 4.64 -2.12
CA ARG A 87 -5.53 3.60 -2.42
C ARG A 87 -5.25 2.26 -1.75
N SER A 88 -4.29 2.22 -0.83
CA SER A 88 -3.89 0.99 -0.12
C SER A 88 -3.49 -0.16 -1.05
N LEU A 89 -2.94 0.16 -2.22
CA LEU A 89 -2.36 -0.80 -3.14
C LEU A 89 -0.88 -1.00 -2.79
N GLU A 90 -0.60 -1.54 -1.60
CA GLU A 90 0.76 -1.58 -1.01
C GLU A 90 1.76 -2.39 -1.87
N GLY A 91 1.28 -3.47 -2.49
CA GLY A 91 2.11 -4.32 -3.35
C GLY A 91 2.52 -3.60 -4.63
N GLU A 92 1.59 -2.87 -5.22
CA GLU A 92 1.79 -2.02 -6.39
C GLU A 92 2.66 -0.80 -6.04
N GLU A 93 2.39 -0.12 -4.92
CA GLU A 93 3.21 0.99 -4.41
C GLU A 93 4.68 0.59 -4.32
N ARG A 94 4.97 -0.58 -3.74
CA ARG A 94 6.34 -1.10 -3.65
C ARG A 94 7.00 -1.29 -5.01
N ARG A 95 6.31 -1.90 -5.98
CA ARG A 95 6.84 -2.11 -7.34
C ARG A 95 7.18 -0.78 -8.02
N GLU A 96 6.33 0.22 -7.83
CA GLU A 96 6.57 1.54 -8.42
C GLU A 96 7.78 2.23 -7.77
N TRP A 97 7.96 2.13 -6.44
CA TRP A 97 9.18 2.64 -5.79
C TRP A 97 10.46 1.89 -6.20
N GLU A 98 10.37 0.58 -6.46
CA GLU A 98 11.47 -0.19 -7.05
C GLU A 98 11.83 0.33 -8.45
N ALA A 99 10.83 0.59 -9.30
CA ALA A 99 11.03 1.19 -10.62
C ALA A 99 11.63 2.61 -10.55
N VAL A 100 11.21 3.43 -9.57
CA VAL A 100 11.81 4.75 -9.30
C VAL A 100 13.31 4.61 -9.02
N VAL A 101 13.70 3.74 -8.09
CA VAL A 101 15.11 3.56 -7.72
C VAL A 101 15.91 2.92 -8.86
N GLN A 102 15.29 2.06 -9.68
CA GLN A 102 15.95 1.53 -10.88
C GLN A 102 16.25 2.63 -11.91
N ALA A 103 15.32 3.57 -12.12
CA ALA A 103 15.49 4.68 -13.07
C ALA A 103 16.35 5.83 -12.49
N ALA A 104 16.29 6.06 -11.18
CA ALA A 104 17.00 7.10 -10.45
C ALA A 104 17.62 6.50 -9.16
N PRO A 105 18.83 5.92 -9.24
CA PRO A 105 19.45 5.17 -8.14
C PRO A 105 19.65 5.96 -6.84
N ASP A 106 19.77 7.28 -6.92
CA ASP A 106 19.95 8.16 -5.76
C ASP A 106 18.65 8.82 -5.29
N ASP A 107 17.49 8.40 -5.81
CA ASP A 107 16.20 8.96 -5.42
C ASP A 107 15.95 8.79 -3.92
N PRO A 108 15.87 9.89 -3.15
CA PRO A 108 15.81 9.81 -1.70
C PRO A 108 14.45 9.30 -1.20
N GLU A 109 13.37 9.48 -1.95
CA GLU A 109 12.02 9.08 -1.54
C GLU A 109 11.87 7.56 -1.69
N GLY A 110 12.17 7.02 -2.87
CA GLY A 110 12.16 5.59 -3.16
C GLY A 110 13.16 4.82 -2.31
N ARG A 111 14.38 5.34 -2.12
CA ARG A 111 15.37 4.71 -1.23
C ARG A 111 14.85 4.59 0.20
N LYS A 112 14.29 5.66 0.76
CA LYS A 112 13.70 5.65 2.10
C LYS A 112 12.51 4.71 2.20
N PHE A 113 11.62 4.72 1.21
CA PHE A 113 10.46 3.82 1.16
C PHE A 113 10.90 2.35 1.20
N LEU A 114 11.94 1.99 0.45
CA LEU A 114 12.50 0.65 0.41
C LEU A 114 13.37 0.30 1.63
N GLY A 115 13.46 1.18 2.63
CA GLY A 115 14.21 0.94 3.86
C GLY A 115 15.73 1.10 3.71
N HIS A 116 16.20 1.72 2.63
CA HIS A 116 17.60 2.09 2.49
C HIS A 116 17.91 3.31 3.35
N VAL A 117 19.13 3.36 3.86
CA VAL A 117 19.65 4.47 4.64
C VAL A 117 20.91 5.03 3.96
N ARG A 118 21.14 6.32 4.14
CA ARG A 118 22.33 7.00 3.63
C ARG A 118 23.39 7.08 4.72
N VAL A 119 24.53 6.45 4.51
CA VAL A 119 25.68 6.47 5.43
C VAL A 119 26.89 6.96 4.66
N ASP A 120 27.55 8.00 5.16
CA ASP A 120 28.73 8.62 4.54
C ASP A 120 28.53 8.95 3.04
N GLY A 121 27.34 9.41 2.68
CA GLY A 121 26.98 9.78 1.31
C GLY A 121 26.49 8.62 0.43
N VAL A 122 26.64 7.38 0.87
CA VAL A 122 26.30 6.16 0.11
C VAL A 122 24.98 5.56 0.60
N TRP A 123 24.10 5.20 -0.34
CA TRP A 123 22.87 4.45 -0.05
C TRP A 123 23.19 2.97 0.17
N MET A 124 22.70 2.41 1.26
CA MET A 124 22.87 1.01 1.60
C MET A 124 21.63 0.46 2.31
N SER A 125 21.47 -0.86 2.34
CA SER A 125 20.40 -1.48 3.13
C SER A 125 20.60 -1.17 4.61
N ALA A 126 19.53 -1.18 5.41
CA ALA A 126 19.65 -0.99 6.86
C ALA A 126 20.60 -2.01 7.50
N ALA A 127 20.60 -3.25 7.01
CA ALA A 127 21.51 -4.30 7.48
C ALA A 127 22.98 -4.02 7.13
N ASP A 128 23.26 -3.55 5.90
CA ASP A 128 24.61 -3.15 5.49
C ASP A 128 25.10 -1.94 6.29
N ALA A 129 24.23 -0.97 6.56
CA ALA A 129 24.56 0.18 7.40
C ALA A 129 24.89 -0.21 8.84
N ALA A 130 24.15 -1.17 9.41
CA ALA A 130 24.44 -1.69 10.74
C ALA A 130 25.81 -2.37 10.78
N ARG A 131 26.11 -3.23 9.80
CA ARG A 131 27.42 -3.88 9.66
C ARG A 131 28.56 -2.88 9.47
N ALA A 132 28.38 -1.86 8.62
CA ALA A 132 29.39 -0.83 8.37
C ALA A 132 29.73 -0.01 9.62
N ARG A 133 28.79 0.11 10.56
CA ARG A 133 28.98 0.78 11.85
C ARG A 133 29.53 -0.13 12.96
N GLY A 134 29.85 -1.39 12.65
CA GLY A 134 30.37 -2.36 13.62
C GLY A 134 29.31 -3.01 14.51
N LEU A 135 28.02 -2.86 14.20
CA LEU A 135 26.94 -3.54 14.93
C LEU A 135 26.86 -4.99 14.46
N VAL A 136 26.98 -5.94 15.39
CA VAL A 136 26.82 -7.37 15.11
C VAL A 136 25.41 -7.78 15.53
N GLU A 137 24.68 -8.43 14.64
CA GLU A 137 23.35 -8.98 14.95
C GLU A 137 23.53 -10.22 15.85
N ARG A 138 22.96 -10.19 17.06
CA ARG A 138 22.95 -11.33 17.98
C ARG A 138 21.50 -11.59 18.40
N ASP A 139 21.00 -12.78 18.09
CA ASP A 139 19.63 -13.22 18.40
C ASP A 139 18.53 -12.22 17.93
N GLY A 140 18.70 -11.64 16.73
CA GLY A 140 17.75 -10.68 16.15
C GLY A 140 17.80 -9.27 16.74
N ALA A 141 18.74 -8.98 17.63
CA ALA A 141 18.98 -7.65 18.19
C ALA A 141 20.33 -7.09 17.72
N LEU A 142 20.34 -5.80 17.36
CA LEU A 142 21.56 -5.06 17.03
C LEU A 142 22.27 -4.64 18.32
N ILE A 143 23.48 -5.14 18.55
CA ILE A 143 24.32 -4.80 19.71
C ILE A 143 25.65 -4.17 19.26
N MET A 144 26.15 -3.21 20.06
CA MET A 144 27.50 -2.63 19.96
C MET A 144 28.54 -3.51 20.64
#